data_AF-A0A119U0R2-F1
#
_entry.id   AF-A0A119U0R2-F1
#
_cell.length_a   1.000
_cell.length_b   1.000
_cell.length_c   1.000
_cell.angle_alpha   90.00
_cell.angle_beta   90.00
_cell.angle_gamma   90.00
#
_symmetry.space_group_name_H-M   'P 1'
#
loop_
_entity.id
_entity.type
_entity.pdbx_description
1 polymer ?
#
loop_
_entity_poly.entity_id
_entity_poly.type
_entity_poly.pdbx_seq_one_letter_code
_entity_poly.pdbx_strand_id
1 'polypeptide(L)'
;MIVVRVVQTGDVDALVSLAKETGPGLTTFKPDRDALAARIERTRRTLAGQAAAGEAGYFFVMEDSATGDIAGVCGIESQVGLEQPFYNYRVSTVVHASQELGVWTRMHALNISHDLTGYAEVCSLFLSPRYRTGGVGGLLSRSRFMFIAQFRERFPERICAELRGHFDDDGTSPFWRAVGSHFYQIDFNAADYLSSHGRKSFLAELMPRYPVYVDLLPQDAQDAVGLTHRDTLPARKMLEAEGLRYQNHVDIFDAGPVLECHVNDLRTVRESVVVPVSIGSPDARDDTPKSLVSNTSLGDFRVGVAPGVVANGEFVMSAADAAALDVKAGDPVRVLPLKVKQG
;
A
#
# COMPACT_ATOMS: atom_id res chain seq x y z
N MET A 1 8.40 4.37 22.06
CA MET A 1 8.38 4.98 20.71
C MET A 1 7.54 4.08 19.82
N ILE A 2 6.69 4.62 18.95
CA ILE A 2 6.08 3.79 17.90
C ILE A 2 7.10 3.60 16.77
N VAL A 3 7.41 2.35 16.45
CA VAL A 3 8.40 1.98 15.44
C VAL A 3 7.75 1.08 14.40
N VAL A 4 7.98 1.36 13.12
CA VAL A 4 7.70 0.41 12.05
C VAL A 4 8.97 -0.37 11.77
N ARG A 5 8.93 -1.69 11.89
CA ARG A 5 10.06 -2.58 11.66
C ARG A 5 9.71 -3.72 10.71
N VAL A 6 10.73 -4.35 10.15
CA VAL A 6 10.57 -5.61 9.43
C VAL A 6 9.92 -6.65 10.34
N VAL A 7 9.01 -7.44 9.77
CA VAL A 7 8.35 -8.53 10.47
C VAL A 7 9.33 -9.63 10.87
N GLN A 8 9.10 -10.23 12.03
CA GLN A 8 9.86 -11.35 12.56
C GLN A 8 8.98 -12.60 12.69
N THR A 9 9.60 -13.79 12.73
CA THR A 9 8.89 -15.08 12.87
C THR A 9 8.00 -15.11 14.12
N GLY A 10 8.41 -14.44 15.20
CA GLY A 10 7.63 -14.35 16.43
C GLY A 10 6.36 -13.48 16.34
N ASP A 11 6.20 -12.66 15.29
CA ASP A 11 5.07 -11.75 15.17
C ASP A 11 3.77 -12.44 14.67
N VAL A 12 3.84 -13.71 14.26
CA VAL A 12 2.72 -14.39 13.57
C VAL A 12 1.42 -14.38 14.37
N ASP A 13 1.47 -14.65 15.67
CA ASP A 13 0.26 -14.73 16.50
C ASP A 13 -0.35 -13.32 16.73
N ALA A 14 0.50 -12.30 16.83
CA ALA A 14 0.08 -10.91 16.92
C ALA A 14 -0.56 -10.44 15.59
N LEU A 15 0.01 -10.83 14.45
CA LEU A 15 -0.56 -10.57 13.12
C LEU A 15 -1.91 -11.26 12.91
N VAL A 16 -2.06 -12.52 13.33
CA VAL A 16 -3.35 -13.22 13.28
C VAL A 16 -4.39 -12.48 14.11
N SER A 17 -4.01 -12.01 15.29
CA SER A 17 -4.91 -11.25 16.17
C SER A 17 -5.29 -9.91 15.55
N LEU A 18 -4.32 -9.18 14.99
CA LEU A 18 -4.54 -7.92 14.29
C LEU A 18 -5.42 -8.10 13.04
N ALA A 19 -5.24 -9.18 12.29
CA ALA A 19 -6.01 -9.47 11.09
C ALA A 19 -7.50 -9.73 11.38
N LYS A 20 -7.85 -10.19 12.60
CA LYS A 20 -9.25 -10.35 13.02
C LYS A 20 -9.95 -9.00 13.22
N GLU A 21 -9.21 -7.92 13.37
CA GLU A 21 -9.76 -6.56 13.44
C GLU A 21 -10.06 -5.98 12.04
N THR A 22 -9.68 -6.68 10.96
CA THR A 22 -9.93 -6.21 9.60
C THR A 22 -11.37 -6.43 9.18
N GLY A 23 -11.91 -5.50 8.40
CA GLY A 23 -13.20 -5.67 7.72
C GLY A 23 -13.07 -6.45 6.40
N PRO A 24 -14.19 -6.73 5.72
CA PRO A 24 -14.17 -7.31 4.37
C PRO A 24 -13.42 -6.40 3.39
N GLY A 25 -12.91 -6.97 2.28
CA GLY A 25 -12.26 -6.21 1.20
C GLY A 25 -10.79 -5.85 1.39
N LEU A 26 -10.14 -6.27 2.49
CA LEU A 26 -8.67 -6.29 2.58
C LEU A 26 -8.16 -7.69 2.24
N THR A 27 -8.09 -8.01 0.95
CA THR A 27 -7.68 -9.33 0.43
C THR A 27 -6.24 -9.72 0.80
N THR A 28 -5.36 -8.73 0.98
CA THR A 28 -3.92 -8.96 1.19
C THR A 28 -3.53 -9.16 2.66
N PHE A 29 -4.48 -9.12 3.61
CA PHE A 29 -4.23 -9.36 5.03
C PHE A 29 -5.46 -9.96 5.72
N LYS A 30 -5.46 -11.29 5.87
CA LYS A 30 -6.54 -12.09 6.46
C LYS A 30 -6.03 -12.86 7.69
N PRO A 31 -6.92 -13.26 8.62
CA PRO A 31 -6.55 -14.01 9.83
C PRO A 31 -6.27 -15.50 9.53
N ASP A 32 -5.45 -15.77 8.52
CA ASP A 32 -4.94 -17.09 8.16
C ASP A 32 -3.50 -17.21 8.67
N ARG A 33 -3.31 -18.07 9.68
CA ARG A 33 -2.02 -18.23 10.36
C ARG A 33 -0.95 -18.80 9.43
N ASP A 34 -1.29 -19.76 8.58
CA ASP A 34 -0.34 -20.44 7.72
C ASP A 34 0.08 -19.52 6.57
N ALA A 35 -0.88 -18.77 6.00
CA ALA A 35 -0.57 -17.75 5.00
C ALA A 35 0.31 -16.62 5.56
N LEU A 36 0.04 -16.15 6.79
CA LEU A 36 0.86 -15.14 7.45
C LEU A 36 2.27 -15.65 7.77
N ALA A 37 2.39 -16.89 8.28
CA ALA A 37 3.68 -17.53 8.52
C ALA A 37 4.49 -17.67 7.21
N ALA A 38 3.85 -18.13 6.14
CA ALA A 38 4.48 -18.25 4.81
C ALA A 38 4.92 -16.87 4.28
N ARG A 39 4.14 -15.81 4.50
CA ARG A 39 4.50 -14.45 4.08
C ARG A 39 5.69 -13.89 4.87
N ILE A 40 5.78 -14.20 6.17
CA ILE A 40 6.96 -13.86 6.98
C ILE A 40 8.20 -14.57 6.43
N GLU A 41 8.11 -15.87 6.15
CA GLU A 41 9.24 -16.63 5.61
C GLU A 41 9.66 -16.13 4.23
N ARG A 42 8.70 -15.81 3.35
CA ARG A 42 8.95 -15.16 2.06
C ARG A 42 9.68 -13.82 2.22
N THR A 43 9.31 -13.02 3.23
CA THR A 43 10.00 -11.76 3.55
C THR A 43 11.45 -12.02 3.95
N ARG A 44 11.71 -13.02 4.79
CA ARG A 44 13.07 -13.41 5.20
C ARG A 44 13.93 -13.86 4.01
N ARG A 45 13.39 -14.71 3.14
CA ARG A 45 14.06 -15.13 1.90
C ARG A 45 14.34 -13.95 0.96
N THR A 46 13.41 -12.99 0.88
CA THR A 46 13.60 -11.76 0.09
C THR A 46 14.78 -10.94 0.62
N LEU A 47 14.85 -10.73 1.93
CA LEU A 47 15.94 -10.01 2.59
C LEU A 47 17.29 -10.72 2.42
N ALA A 48 17.30 -12.05 2.44
CA ALA A 48 18.47 -12.87 2.19
C ALA A 48 18.89 -12.94 0.71
N GLY A 49 18.11 -12.37 -0.22
CA GLY A 49 18.36 -12.47 -1.67
C GLY A 49 18.11 -13.87 -2.24
N GLN A 50 17.29 -14.68 -1.56
CA GLN A 50 16.98 -16.07 -1.92
C GLN A 50 15.58 -16.24 -2.53
N ALA A 51 14.75 -15.19 -2.50
CA ALA A 51 13.44 -15.21 -3.13
C ALA A 51 13.55 -15.03 -4.65
N ALA A 52 12.77 -15.78 -5.42
CA ALA A 52 12.60 -15.51 -6.83
C ALA A 52 11.91 -14.16 -7.06
N ALA A 53 12.15 -13.52 -8.21
CA ALA A 53 11.65 -12.17 -8.48
C ALA A 53 10.13 -12.02 -8.31
N GLY A 54 9.35 -13.04 -8.70
CA GLY A 54 7.88 -13.00 -8.62
C GLY A 54 7.27 -13.24 -7.25
N GLU A 55 8.05 -13.72 -6.27
CA GLU A 55 7.61 -13.87 -4.89
C GLU A 55 8.25 -12.84 -3.94
N ALA A 56 9.22 -12.06 -4.43
CA ALA A 56 9.97 -11.11 -3.62
C ALA A 56 9.05 -10.03 -3.03
N GLY A 57 9.01 -9.91 -1.71
CA GLY A 57 8.18 -8.94 -1.02
C GLY A 57 8.65 -8.66 0.39
N TYR A 58 8.25 -7.50 0.92
CA TYR A 58 8.60 -7.01 2.24
C TYR A 58 7.34 -6.82 3.07
N PHE A 59 7.43 -7.19 4.34
CA PHE A 59 6.32 -7.10 5.28
C PHE A 59 6.80 -6.47 6.58
N PHE A 60 6.03 -5.50 7.06
CA PHE A 60 6.40 -4.66 8.18
C PHE A 60 5.29 -4.63 9.22
N VAL A 61 5.69 -4.55 10.48
CA VAL A 61 4.80 -4.35 11.62
C VAL A 61 5.08 -3.01 12.26
N MET A 62 4.03 -2.39 12.77
CA MET A 62 4.13 -1.25 13.68
C MET A 62 4.04 -1.76 15.10
N GLU A 63 5.08 -1.50 15.88
CA GLU A 63 5.23 -1.92 17.26
C GLU A 63 5.28 -0.71 18.18
N ASP A 64 4.58 -0.78 19.30
CA ASP A 64 4.82 0.09 20.43
C ASP A 64 6.00 -0.45 21.23
N SER A 65 7.16 0.22 21.13
CA SER A 65 8.40 -0.25 21.76
C SER A 65 8.34 -0.31 23.29
N ALA A 66 7.35 0.33 23.93
CA ALA A 66 7.18 0.28 25.37
C ALA A 66 6.44 -0.98 25.84
N THR A 67 5.52 -1.51 25.03
CA THR A 67 4.65 -2.63 25.39
C THR A 67 4.92 -3.90 24.58
N GLY A 68 5.61 -3.79 23.44
CA GLY A 68 5.78 -4.87 22.46
C GLY A 68 4.52 -5.14 21.63
N ASP A 69 3.51 -4.27 21.73
CA ASP A 69 2.22 -4.48 21.08
C ASP A 69 2.28 -4.14 19.59
N ILE A 70 1.82 -5.07 18.74
CA ILE A 70 1.76 -4.89 17.28
C ILE A 70 0.47 -4.18 16.91
N ALA A 71 0.57 -2.89 16.64
CA ALA A 71 -0.55 -1.98 16.38
C ALA A 71 -1.02 -1.95 14.92
N GLY A 72 -0.16 -2.30 13.97
CA GLY A 72 -0.41 -2.10 12.56
C GLY A 72 0.52 -2.92 11.67
N VAL A 73 0.20 -2.94 10.38
CA VAL A 73 0.89 -3.75 9.38
C VAL A 73 0.88 -3.02 8.03
N CYS A 74 1.93 -3.22 7.24
CA CYS A 74 1.97 -2.80 5.85
C CYS A 74 2.94 -3.68 5.05
N GLY A 75 2.73 -3.78 3.73
CA GLY A 75 3.55 -4.60 2.86
C GLY A 75 3.99 -3.86 1.59
N ILE A 76 4.99 -4.45 0.93
CA ILE A 76 5.42 -4.10 -0.42
C ILE A 76 5.63 -5.40 -1.19
N GLU A 77 4.94 -5.59 -2.30
CA GLU A 77 5.32 -6.60 -3.29
C GLU A 77 6.33 -5.97 -4.25
N SER A 78 7.48 -6.61 -4.48
CA SER A 78 8.59 -5.96 -5.20
C SER A 78 8.27 -5.77 -6.68
N GLN A 79 7.65 -6.79 -7.29
CA GLN A 79 7.21 -6.80 -8.68
C GLN A 79 5.95 -7.68 -8.82
N VAL A 80 4.79 -7.06 -8.99
CA VAL A 80 3.53 -7.78 -9.21
C VAL A 80 3.45 -8.37 -10.60
N GLY A 81 2.64 -9.42 -10.79
CA GLY A 81 2.34 -9.94 -12.13
C GLY A 81 3.36 -10.95 -12.70
N LEU A 82 4.47 -11.23 -12.00
CA LEU A 82 5.55 -12.08 -12.54
C LEU A 82 5.30 -13.58 -12.40
N GLU A 83 4.63 -14.01 -11.32
CA GLU A 83 4.27 -15.43 -11.12
C GLU A 83 2.83 -15.71 -11.57
N GLN A 84 1.92 -14.80 -11.25
CA GLN A 84 0.53 -14.83 -11.67
C GLN A 84 0.16 -13.44 -12.20
N PRO A 85 -0.61 -13.35 -13.31
CA PRO A 85 -0.98 -12.07 -13.87
C PRO A 85 -1.66 -11.15 -12.85
N PHE A 86 -1.26 -9.88 -12.83
CA PHE A 86 -1.87 -8.87 -12.00
C PHE A 86 -2.98 -8.18 -12.80
N TYR A 87 -4.18 -8.76 -12.71
CA TYR A 87 -5.34 -8.35 -13.48
C TYR A 87 -5.96 -7.05 -12.97
N ASN A 88 -6.32 -6.18 -13.92
CA ASN A 88 -7.07 -4.95 -13.69
C ASN A 88 -7.93 -4.65 -14.92
N TYR A 89 -8.91 -3.76 -14.77
CA TYR A 89 -9.56 -3.13 -15.91
C TYR A 89 -8.86 -1.81 -16.24
N ARG A 90 -8.47 -1.63 -17.51
CA ARG A 90 -8.13 -0.34 -18.08
C ARG A 90 -9.40 0.37 -18.56
N VAL A 91 -9.71 1.50 -17.93
CA VAL A 91 -10.80 2.39 -18.31
C VAL A 91 -10.37 3.19 -19.54
N SER A 92 -10.94 2.88 -20.69
CA SER A 92 -10.65 3.52 -21.97
C SER A 92 -11.79 4.42 -22.41
N THR A 93 -11.50 5.37 -23.29
CA THR A 93 -12.52 6.15 -23.99
C THR A 93 -12.75 5.57 -25.37
N VAL A 94 -14.00 5.29 -25.72
CA VAL A 94 -14.44 4.88 -27.05
C VAL A 94 -15.23 6.02 -27.68
N VAL A 95 -14.94 6.35 -28.94
CA VAL A 95 -15.63 7.39 -29.69
C VAL A 95 -16.38 6.75 -30.86
N HIS A 96 -17.69 6.92 -30.90
CA HIS A 96 -18.53 6.56 -32.04
C HIS A 96 -18.87 7.83 -32.80
N ALA A 97 -18.47 7.89 -34.07
CA ALA A 97 -18.75 9.02 -34.95
C ALA A 97 -19.43 8.53 -36.23
N SER A 98 -20.58 9.12 -36.56
CA SER A 98 -21.25 8.95 -37.84
C SER A 98 -21.43 10.33 -38.47
N GLN A 99 -20.65 10.58 -39.52
CA GLN A 99 -20.71 11.85 -40.25
C GLN A 99 -22.07 12.03 -40.93
N GLU A 100 -22.64 10.96 -41.48
CA GLU A 100 -23.95 10.98 -42.16
C GLU A 100 -25.08 11.38 -41.20
N LEU A 101 -25.04 10.85 -39.97
CA LEU A 101 -26.06 11.15 -38.96
C LEU A 101 -25.71 12.38 -38.11
N GLY A 102 -24.54 12.99 -38.29
CA GLY A 102 -24.03 14.05 -37.41
C GLY A 102 -23.88 13.60 -35.96
N VAL A 103 -23.73 12.30 -35.70
CA VAL A 103 -23.64 11.73 -34.35
C VAL A 103 -22.17 11.65 -33.95
N TRP A 104 -21.88 12.14 -32.75
CA TRP A 104 -20.60 11.95 -32.08
C TRP A 104 -20.87 11.63 -30.62
N THR A 105 -20.53 10.42 -30.19
CA THR A 105 -20.75 9.95 -28.84
C THR A 105 -19.45 9.43 -28.25
N ARG A 106 -19.15 9.88 -27.03
CA ARG A 106 -18.01 9.43 -26.25
C ARG A 106 -18.51 8.55 -25.12
N MET A 107 -18.00 7.32 -25.03
CA MET A 107 -18.33 6.34 -24.01
C MET A 107 -17.05 5.86 -23.32
N HIS A 108 -17.20 5.20 -22.17
CA HIS A 108 -16.12 4.52 -21.48
C HIS A 108 -16.26 3.00 -21.64
N ALA A 109 -15.13 2.31 -21.75
CA ALA A 109 -15.09 0.86 -21.80
C ALA A 109 -13.99 0.28 -20.91
N LEU A 110 -14.31 -0.80 -20.22
CA LEU A 110 -13.40 -1.56 -19.38
C LEU A 110 -12.75 -2.65 -20.22
N ASN A 111 -11.42 -2.61 -20.32
CA ASN A 111 -10.65 -3.63 -21.01
C ASN A 111 -9.83 -4.39 -19.99
N ILE A 112 -9.85 -5.72 -20.03
CA ILE A 112 -8.92 -6.50 -19.22
C ILE A 112 -7.49 -6.16 -19.60
N SER A 113 -6.67 -5.90 -18.58
CA SER A 113 -5.29 -5.50 -18.71
C SER A 113 -4.42 -6.18 -17.66
N HIS A 114 -3.13 -6.22 -17.98
CA HIS A 114 -2.02 -6.64 -17.13
C HIS A 114 -0.86 -5.63 -17.26
N ASP A 115 -1.18 -4.37 -17.62
CA ASP A 115 -0.23 -3.27 -17.91
C ASP A 115 0.69 -2.96 -16.72
N LEU A 116 0.25 -3.32 -15.51
CA LEU A 116 0.94 -3.06 -14.25
C LEU A 116 1.94 -4.18 -13.86
N THR A 117 2.09 -5.21 -14.69
CA THR A 117 3.07 -6.27 -14.47
C THR A 117 4.48 -5.68 -14.35
N GLY A 118 5.22 -6.10 -13.31
CA GLY A 118 6.55 -5.59 -12.99
C GLY A 118 6.57 -4.33 -12.12
N TYR A 119 5.42 -3.77 -11.72
CA TYR A 119 5.37 -2.64 -10.79
C TYR A 119 5.64 -3.10 -9.36
N ALA A 120 6.24 -2.24 -8.54
CA ALA A 120 6.15 -2.43 -7.10
C ALA A 120 4.72 -2.13 -6.65
N GLU A 121 4.21 -2.83 -5.64
CA GLU A 121 2.89 -2.56 -5.08
C GLU A 121 3.00 -2.30 -3.58
N VAL A 122 2.46 -1.18 -3.10
CA VAL A 122 2.30 -0.95 -1.66
C VAL A 122 0.94 -1.45 -1.19
N CYS A 123 0.96 -2.49 -0.36
CA CYS A 123 -0.24 -3.24 0.00
C CYS A 123 -0.39 -3.41 1.54
N SER A 124 -1.44 -4.13 1.94
CA SER A 124 -1.68 -4.58 3.32
C SER A 124 -1.63 -3.49 4.39
N LEU A 125 -2.00 -2.25 4.05
CA LEU A 125 -1.99 -1.14 4.98
C LEU A 125 -3.17 -1.25 5.96
N PHE A 126 -2.89 -1.62 7.21
CA PHE A 126 -3.89 -1.68 8.25
C PHE A 126 -3.34 -1.18 9.59
N LEU A 127 -4.15 -0.37 10.27
CA LEU A 127 -3.85 0.16 11.60
C LEU A 127 -5.05 -0.11 12.50
N SER A 128 -4.79 -0.77 13.62
CA SER A 128 -5.79 -1.05 14.65
C SER A 128 -6.47 0.26 15.08
N PRO A 129 -7.80 0.29 15.25
CA PRO A 129 -8.53 1.46 15.75
C PRO A 129 -7.93 2.04 17.03
N ARG A 130 -7.37 1.20 17.91
CA ARG A 130 -6.76 1.62 19.19
C ARG A 130 -5.51 2.51 19.01
N TYR A 131 -4.86 2.46 17.85
CA TYR A 131 -3.69 3.28 17.50
C TYR A 131 -3.98 4.35 16.44
N ARG A 132 -5.24 4.61 16.10
CA ARG A 132 -5.62 5.70 15.15
C ARG A 132 -5.55 7.07 15.81
N THR A 133 -4.37 7.42 16.32
CA THR A 133 -4.05 8.69 16.97
C THR A 133 -3.05 9.50 16.13
N GLY A 134 -2.80 10.75 16.54
CA GLY A 134 -2.13 11.80 15.76
C GLY A 134 -0.88 11.38 14.98
N GLY A 135 -1.03 11.15 13.67
CA GLY A 135 0.09 10.95 12.73
C GLY A 135 0.61 9.52 12.58
N VAL A 136 0.15 8.57 13.40
CA VAL A 136 0.62 7.17 13.40
C VAL A 136 0.34 6.47 12.07
N GLY A 137 -0.86 6.64 11.49
CA GLY A 137 -1.15 6.11 10.16
C GLY A 137 -0.25 6.68 9.05
N GLY A 138 0.20 7.92 9.21
CA GLY A 138 1.16 8.55 8.30
C GLY A 138 2.55 7.92 8.39
N LEU A 139 3.01 7.59 9.60
CA LEU A 139 4.24 6.81 9.82
C LEU A 139 4.14 5.44 9.15
N LEU A 140 3.05 4.69 9.39
CA LEU A 140 2.88 3.36 8.81
C LEU A 140 2.86 3.38 7.27
N SER A 141 2.15 4.34 6.67
CA SER A 141 2.09 4.40 5.21
C SER A 141 3.44 4.78 4.61
N ARG A 142 4.14 5.77 5.19
CA ARG A 142 5.39 6.32 4.64
C ARG A 142 6.64 5.50 4.94
N SER A 143 6.62 4.64 5.96
CA SER A 143 7.73 3.70 6.21
C SER A 143 8.07 2.87 4.97
N ARG A 144 7.06 2.48 4.18
CA ARG A 144 7.23 1.78 2.90
C ARG A 144 8.04 2.59 1.91
N PHE A 145 7.76 3.89 1.80
CA PHE A 145 8.49 4.78 0.90
C PHE A 145 9.89 5.12 1.43
N MET A 146 10.09 5.17 2.75
CA MET A 146 11.43 5.27 3.35
C MET A 146 12.28 4.03 3.02
N PHE A 147 11.69 2.83 3.08
CA PHE A 147 12.35 1.59 2.69
C PHE A 147 12.72 1.61 1.19
N ILE A 148 11.79 1.99 0.33
CA ILE A 148 12.02 2.12 -1.12
C ILE A 148 13.12 3.15 -1.42
N ALA A 149 13.12 4.29 -0.73
CA ALA A 149 14.16 5.31 -0.88
C ALA A 149 15.53 4.80 -0.42
N GLN A 150 15.56 3.98 0.63
CA GLN A 150 16.79 3.44 1.20
C GLN A 150 17.41 2.33 0.34
N PHE A 151 16.59 1.47 -0.25
CA PHE A 151 17.01 0.30 -1.03
C PHE A 151 16.50 0.39 -2.47
N ARG A 152 16.71 1.55 -3.10
CA ARG A 152 16.14 1.90 -4.42
C ARG A 152 16.45 0.85 -5.48
N GLU A 153 17.62 0.24 -5.45
CA GLU A 153 18.08 -0.79 -6.39
C GLU A 153 17.22 -2.06 -6.38
N ARG A 154 16.42 -2.28 -5.33
CA ARG A 154 15.55 -3.45 -5.18
C ARG A 154 14.16 -3.28 -5.77
N PHE A 155 13.84 -2.09 -6.29
CA PHE A 155 12.51 -1.75 -6.78
C PHE A 155 12.55 -1.35 -8.26
N PRO A 156 11.48 -1.64 -9.02
CA PRO A 156 11.32 -1.21 -10.41
C PRO A 156 11.20 0.31 -10.53
N GLU A 157 11.02 0.80 -11.76
CA GLU A 157 10.82 2.23 -12.01
C GLU A 157 9.46 2.74 -11.52
N ARG A 158 8.45 1.88 -11.56
CA ARG A 158 7.05 2.23 -11.32
C ARG A 158 6.51 1.55 -10.08
N ILE A 159 5.59 2.23 -9.41
CA ILE A 159 4.90 1.74 -8.21
C ILE A 159 3.41 1.98 -8.33
N CYS A 160 2.61 1.06 -7.81
CA CYS A 160 1.17 1.18 -7.71
C CYS A 160 0.64 0.90 -6.29
N ALA A 161 -0.64 1.23 -6.10
CA ALA A 161 -1.42 0.89 -4.92
C ALA A 161 -2.87 0.67 -5.35
N GLU A 162 -3.38 -0.55 -5.18
CA GLU A 162 -4.79 -0.85 -5.38
C GLU A 162 -5.58 -0.46 -4.14
N LEU A 163 -6.65 0.32 -4.35
CA LEU A 163 -7.50 0.81 -3.27
C LEU A 163 -8.87 0.15 -3.37
N ARG A 164 -9.36 -0.39 -2.24
CA ARG A 164 -10.71 -0.93 -2.14
C ARG A 164 -11.75 0.02 -2.74
N GLY A 165 -12.62 -0.53 -3.59
CA GLY A 165 -13.70 0.16 -4.28
C GLY A 165 -14.91 0.43 -3.40
N HIS A 166 -15.90 1.12 -3.96
CA HIS A 166 -17.11 1.51 -3.26
C HIS A 166 -18.03 0.32 -2.94
N PHE A 167 -18.62 0.35 -1.74
CA PHE A 167 -19.68 -0.55 -1.30
C PHE A 167 -20.84 0.33 -0.84
N ASP A 168 -22.06 -0.08 -1.21
CA ASP A 168 -23.29 0.58 -0.80
C ASP A 168 -23.63 0.33 0.68
N ASP A 169 -24.72 0.93 1.15
CA ASP A 169 -25.17 0.83 2.54
C ASP A 169 -25.57 -0.60 2.95
N ASP A 170 -25.92 -1.44 1.97
CA ASP A 170 -26.18 -2.88 2.16
C ASP A 170 -24.88 -3.71 2.23
N GLY A 171 -23.72 -3.07 2.12
CA GLY A 171 -22.42 -3.72 2.19
C GLY A 171 -22.10 -4.52 0.93
N THR A 172 -22.67 -4.16 -0.22
CA THR A 172 -22.45 -4.82 -1.50
C THR A 172 -21.78 -3.88 -2.50
N SER A 173 -21.00 -4.42 -3.44
CA SER A 173 -20.39 -3.61 -4.51
C SER A 173 -21.39 -3.48 -5.67
N PRO A 174 -21.83 -2.26 -6.04
CA PRO A 174 -22.67 -2.05 -7.22
C PRO A 174 -22.00 -2.52 -8.50
N PHE A 175 -20.68 -2.31 -8.60
CA PHE A 175 -19.88 -2.78 -9.73
C PHE A 175 -19.84 -4.31 -9.83
N TRP A 176 -19.59 -5.00 -8.70
CA TRP A 176 -19.61 -6.47 -8.68
C TRP A 176 -20.97 -7.00 -9.15
N ARG A 177 -22.06 -6.39 -8.69
CA ARG A 177 -23.43 -6.77 -9.08
C ARG A 177 -23.64 -6.65 -10.58
N ALA A 178 -23.21 -5.55 -11.19
CA ALA A 178 -23.42 -5.25 -12.61
C ALA A 178 -22.43 -5.94 -13.56
N VAL A 179 -21.26 -6.37 -13.09
CA VAL A 179 -20.21 -6.96 -13.94
C VAL A 179 -19.84 -8.35 -13.45
N GLY A 180 -19.10 -8.44 -12.34
CA GLY A 180 -18.48 -9.69 -11.89
C GLY A 180 -19.48 -10.82 -11.63
N SER A 181 -20.62 -10.53 -11.02
CA SER A 181 -21.63 -11.54 -10.66
C SER A 181 -22.14 -12.34 -11.86
N HIS A 182 -22.20 -11.72 -13.05
CA HIS A 182 -22.65 -12.36 -14.28
C HIS A 182 -21.64 -13.38 -14.83
N PHE A 183 -20.36 -13.21 -14.53
CA PHE A 183 -19.28 -14.09 -14.98
C PHE A 183 -18.95 -15.17 -13.95
N TYR A 184 -18.84 -14.79 -12.68
CA TYR A 184 -18.34 -15.66 -11.63
C TYR A 184 -19.43 -16.48 -10.94
N GLN A 185 -20.70 -16.05 -11.02
CA GLN A 185 -21.87 -16.72 -10.41
C GLN A 185 -21.70 -17.06 -8.91
N ILE A 186 -20.85 -16.31 -8.20
CA ILE A 186 -20.64 -16.37 -6.75
C ILE A 186 -20.79 -14.97 -6.16
N ASP A 187 -21.03 -14.89 -4.85
CA ASP A 187 -21.04 -13.60 -4.17
C ASP A 187 -19.62 -13.00 -4.04
N PHE A 188 -19.56 -11.70 -3.76
CA PHE A 188 -18.30 -10.97 -3.65
C PHE A 188 -17.39 -11.54 -2.55
N ASN A 189 -17.95 -11.92 -1.39
CA ASN A 189 -17.15 -12.41 -0.27
C ASN A 189 -16.51 -13.77 -0.58
N ALA A 190 -17.21 -14.63 -1.32
CA ALA A 190 -16.67 -15.88 -1.83
C ALA A 190 -15.53 -15.62 -2.84
N ALA A 191 -15.70 -14.68 -3.76
CA ALA A 191 -14.65 -14.28 -4.70
C ALA A 191 -13.41 -13.70 -3.99
N ASP A 192 -13.63 -12.77 -3.05
CA ASP A 192 -12.62 -12.15 -2.18
C ASP A 192 -11.83 -13.22 -1.41
N TYR A 193 -12.53 -14.18 -0.82
CA TYR A 193 -11.94 -15.31 -0.09
C TYR A 193 -11.11 -16.22 -1.00
N LEU A 194 -11.62 -16.61 -2.17
CA LEU A 194 -10.88 -17.47 -3.10
C LEU A 194 -9.60 -16.78 -3.60
N SER A 195 -9.69 -15.48 -3.93
CA SER A 195 -8.56 -14.67 -4.35
C SER A 195 -7.51 -14.52 -3.25
N SER A 196 -7.92 -14.27 -2.00
CA SER A 196 -7.01 -14.12 -0.86
C SER A 196 -6.24 -15.41 -0.52
N HIS A 197 -6.77 -16.58 -0.87
CA HIS A 197 -6.12 -17.88 -0.66
C HIS A 197 -5.33 -18.35 -1.89
N GLY A 198 -4.98 -17.45 -2.81
CA GLY A 198 -4.10 -17.74 -3.94
C GLY A 198 -4.71 -18.61 -5.04
N ARG A 199 -6.01 -18.95 -4.95
CA ARG A 199 -6.73 -19.66 -6.01
C ARG A 199 -7.14 -18.68 -7.09
N LYS A 200 -6.21 -18.18 -7.91
CA LYS A 200 -6.50 -17.16 -8.94
C LYS A 200 -6.75 -17.73 -10.34
N SER A 201 -6.66 -19.05 -10.54
CA SER A 201 -6.89 -19.69 -11.84
C SER A 201 -8.31 -19.46 -12.38
N PHE A 202 -9.31 -19.47 -11.51
CA PHE A 202 -10.71 -19.22 -11.89
C PHE A 202 -10.93 -17.80 -12.45
N LEU A 203 -10.06 -16.85 -12.11
CA LEU A 203 -10.12 -15.50 -12.66
C LEU A 203 -9.89 -15.54 -14.17
N ALA A 204 -8.79 -16.13 -14.61
CA ALA A 204 -8.46 -16.25 -16.02
C ALA A 204 -9.54 -16.99 -16.83
N GLU A 205 -10.19 -17.98 -16.22
CA GLU A 205 -11.20 -18.81 -16.88
C GLU A 205 -12.54 -18.11 -17.07
N LEU A 206 -12.92 -17.20 -16.16
CA LEU A 206 -14.25 -16.60 -16.11
C LEU A 206 -14.28 -15.13 -16.56
N MET A 207 -13.13 -14.47 -16.72
CA MET A 207 -13.08 -13.05 -17.11
C MET A 207 -13.68 -12.74 -18.49
N PRO A 208 -14.33 -11.57 -18.66
CA PRO A 208 -14.78 -11.12 -19.98
C PRO A 208 -13.60 -10.94 -20.93
N ARG A 209 -13.70 -11.55 -22.12
CA ARG A 209 -12.69 -11.43 -23.19
C ARG A 209 -12.83 -10.15 -24.02
N TYR A 210 -13.99 -9.50 -23.95
CA TYR A 210 -14.33 -8.32 -24.74
C TYR A 210 -14.61 -7.13 -23.82
N PRO A 211 -14.44 -5.89 -24.33
CA PRO A 211 -14.64 -4.70 -23.53
C PRO A 211 -16.08 -4.60 -23.01
N VAL A 212 -16.22 -4.18 -21.75
CA VAL A 212 -17.52 -3.87 -21.15
C VAL A 212 -17.74 -2.37 -21.24
N TYR A 213 -18.77 -1.92 -21.98
CA TYR A 213 -19.14 -0.52 -22.05
C TYR A 213 -19.73 -0.09 -20.70
N VAL A 214 -19.06 0.85 -20.03
CA VAL A 214 -19.48 1.36 -18.72
C VAL A 214 -20.83 2.05 -18.85
N ASP A 215 -21.03 2.85 -19.90
CA ASP A 215 -22.24 3.62 -20.15
C ASP A 215 -23.50 2.75 -20.38
N LEU A 216 -23.35 1.42 -20.54
CA LEU A 216 -24.46 0.46 -20.62
C LEU A 216 -24.82 -0.17 -19.27
N LEU A 217 -24.02 0.06 -18.22
CA LEU A 217 -24.25 -0.46 -16.88
C LEU A 217 -25.31 0.37 -16.14
N PRO A 218 -25.95 -0.16 -15.09
CA PRO A 218 -26.73 0.63 -14.15
C PRO A 218 -25.94 1.83 -13.59
N GLN A 219 -26.62 2.95 -13.32
CA GLN A 219 -25.96 4.20 -12.94
C GLN A 219 -25.09 4.08 -11.69
N ASP A 220 -25.53 3.32 -10.69
CA ASP A 220 -24.78 3.06 -9.46
C ASP A 220 -23.45 2.30 -9.71
N ALA A 221 -23.43 1.39 -10.68
CA ALA A 221 -22.22 0.72 -11.12
C ALA A 221 -21.28 1.65 -11.92
N GLN A 222 -21.83 2.56 -12.73
CA GLN A 222 -21.04 3.58 -13.44
C GLN A 222 -20.34 4.51 -12.45
N ASP A 223 -21.08 5.01 -11.46
CA ASP A 223 -20.59 5.93 -10.44
C ASP A 223 -19.54 5.29 -9.52
N ALA A 224 -19.56 3.96 -9.38
CA ALA A 224 -18.60 3.19 -8.59
C ALA A 224 -17.22 3.04 -9.27
N VAL A 225 -17.12 3.21 -10.60
CA VAL A 225 -15.85 3.01 -11.33
C VAL A 225 -14.80 4.03 -10.90
N GLY A 226 -13.72 3.56 -10.28
CA GLY A 226 -12.64 4.40 -9.75
C GLY A 226 -12.99 5.12 -8.44
N LEU A 227 -14.15 4.80 -7.84
CA LEU A 227 -14.59 5.37 -6.57
C LEU A 227 -13.99 4.56 -5.40
N THR A 228 -13.23 5.23 -4.55
CA THR A 228 -12.60 4.62 -3.38
C THR A 228 -13.58 4.43 -2.23
N HIS A 229 -13.48 3.31 -1.52
CA HIS A 229 -14.23 3.05 -0.29
C HIS A 229 -14.05 4.17 0.75
N ARG A 230 -15.11 4.49 1.51
CA ARG A 230 -15.10 5.56 2.52
C ARG A 230 -13.96 5.40 3.55
N ASP A 231 -13.74 4.17 4.02
CA ASP A 231 -12.71 3.87 5.03
C ASP A 231 -11.29 3.89 4.45
N THR A 232 -11.16 3.87 3.13
CA THR A 232 -9.89 3.89 2.39
C THR A 232 -9.51 5.32 1.96
N LEU A 233 -10.42 6.29 2.01
CA LEU A 233 -10.15 7.69 1.66
C LEU A 233 -8.95 8.32 2.40
N PRO A 234 -8.71 8.06 3.69
CA PRO A 234 -7.50 8.56 4.36
C PRO A 234 -6.21 8.00 3.74
N ALA A 235 -6.19 6.72 3.37
CA ALA A 235 -5.04 6.10 2.70
C ALA A 235 -4.81 6.69 1.31
N ARG A 236 -5.88 6.89 0.53
CA ARG A 236 -5.82 7.57 -0.77
C ARG A 236 -5.15 8.94 -0.66
N LYS A 237 -5.59 9.78 0.28
CA LYS A 237 -5.01 11.11 0.50
C LYS A 237 -3.52 11.03 0.86
N MET A 238 -3.09 10.03 1.63
CA MET A 238 -1.68 9.84 1.97
C MET A 238 -0.84 9.48 0.74
N LEU A 239 -1.36 8.61 -0.15
CA LEU A 239 -0.70 8.22 -1.39
C LEU A 239 -0.64 9.37 -2.41
N GLU A 240 -1.73 10.14 -2.54
CA GLU A 240 -1.76 11.33 -3.39
C GLU A 240 -0.80 12.41 -2.86
N ALA A 241 -0.72 12.61 -1.54
CA ALA A 241 0.26 13.53 -0.95
C ALA A 241 1.72 13.06 -1.15
N GLU A 242 1.93 11.76 -1.36
CA GLU A 242 3.23 11.17 -1.67
C GLU A 242 3.62 11.38 -3.14
N GLY A 243 2.67 11.27 -4.07
CA GLY A 243 2.91 11.46 -5.50
C GLY A 243 2.09 10.55 -6.41
N LEU A 244 1.42 9.54 -5.87
CA LEU A 244 0.63 8.60 -6.66
C LEU A 244 -0.64 9.27 -7.21
N ARG A 245 -1.05 8.89 -8.42
CA ARG A 245 -2.24 9.43 -9.10
C ARG A 245 -3.04 8.31 -9.74
N TYR A 246 -4.35 8.50 -9.87
CA TYR A 246 -5.18 7.58 -10.64
C TYR A 246 -4.81 7.66 -12.12
N GLN A 247 -4.58 6.51 -12.76
CA GLN A 247 -4.13 6.41 -14.16
C GLN A 247 -5.02 5.48 -15.00
N ASN A 248 -6.32 5.47 -14.73
CA ASN A 248 -7.35 4.72 -15.47
C ASN A 248 -7.28 3.19 -15.31
N HIS A 249 -6.68 2.70 -14.23
CA HIS A 249 -6.76 1.28 -13.86
C HIS A 249 -7.66 1.11 -12.64
N VAL A 250 -8.55 0.12 -12.68
CA VAL A 250 -9.44 -0.24 -11.57
C VAL A 250 -9.40 -1.74 -11.30
N ASP A 251 -9.66 -2.13 -10.05
CA ASP A 251 -9.79 -3.53 -9.64
C ASP A 251 -10.90 -4.24 -10.43
N ILE A 252 -10.72 -5.54 -10.65
CA ILE A 252 -11.65 -6.36 -11.44
C ILE A 252 -12.91 -6.79 -10.67
N PHE A 253 -12.92 -6.70 -9.33
CA PHE A 253 -14.05 -7.10 -8.51
C PHE A 253 -14.91 -5.92 -8.08
N ASP A 254 -14.31 -4.85 -7.55
CA ASP A 254 -15.03 -3.72 -6.95
C ASP A 254 -14.83 -2.38 -7.66
N ALA A 255 -14.07 -2.36 -8.76
CA ALA A 255 -13.68 -1.18 -9.52
C ALA A 255 -13.01 -0.08 -8.69
N GLY A 256 -12.39 -0.45 -7.57
CA GLY A 256 -11.54 0.41 -6.79
C GLY A 256 -10.35 0.92 -7.60
N PRO A 257 -9.94 2.19 -7.44
CA PRO A 257 -8.91 2.77 -8.28
C PRO A 257 -7.53 2.25 -7.92
N VAL A 258 -6.71 2.02 -8.94
CA VAL A 258 -5.26 1.84 -8.78
C VAL A 258 -4.59 3.19 -8.95
N LEU A 259 -3.80 3.59 -7.94
CA LEU A 259 -2.94 4.77 -8.02
C LEU A 259 -1.53 4.37 -8.42
N GLU A 260 -0.86 5.18 -9.22
CA GLU A 260 0.47 4.88 -9.76
C GLU A 260 1.38 6.12 -9.76
N CYS A 261 2.70 5.92 -9.74
CA CYS A 261 3.69 6.92 -10.13
C CYS A 261 5.04 6.27 -10.49
N HIS A 262 6.00 7.08 -10.97
CA HIS A 262 7.40 6.66 -10.95
C HIS A 262 7.91 6.72 -9.50
N VAL A 263 8.73 5.75 -9.11
CA VAL A 263 9.34 5.70 -7.77
C VAL A 263 10.14 6.96 -7.47
N ASN A 264 10.83 7.52 -8.47
CA ASN A 264 11.62 8.73 -8.31
C ASN A 264 10.75 9.99 -8.13
N ASP A 265 9.46 9.92 -8.43
CA ASP A 265 8.50 11.02 -8.19
C ASP A 265 7.89 10.95 -6.78
N LEU A 266 8.18 9.91 -5.99
CA LEU A 266 7.72 9.84 -4.60
C LEU A 266 8.38 10.95 -3.78
N ARG A 267 7.58 11.70 -3.03
CA ARG A 267 8.05 12.77 -2.15
C ARG A 267 9.17 12.29 -1.22
N THR A 268 8.99 11.13 -0.59
CA THR A 268 9.95 10.53 0.33
C THR A 268 11.26 10.20 -0.37
N VAL A 269 11.21 9.72 -1.61
CA VAL A 269 12.42 9.42 -2.40
C VAL A 269 13.17 10.71 -2.74
N ARG A 270 12.48 11.77 -3.15
CA ARG A 270 13.11 13.05 -3.52
C ARG A 270 13.61 13.87 -2.34
N GLU A 271 12.85 13.90 -1.25
CA GLU A 271 13.05 14.85 -0.15
C GLU A 271 13.78 14.24 1.06
N SER A 272 13.92 12.91 1.14
CA SER A 272 14.68 12.31 2.22
C SER A 272 16.18 12.33 1.94
N VAL A 273 16.97 12.52 3.00
CA VAL A 273 18.43 12.57 2.94
C VAL A 273 19.05 11.56 3.88
N VAL A 274 20.23 11.06 3.56
CA VAL A 274 21.02 10.21 4.46
C VAL A 274 22.08 11.06 5.14
N VAL A 275 22.09 11.08 6.47
CA VAL A 275 23.03 11.85 7.29
C VAL A 275 23.51 11.03 8.49
N PRO A 276 24.70 11.28 9.03
CA PRO A 276 25.10 10.70 10.30
C PRO A 276 24.21 11.17 11.46
N VAL A 277 24.04 10.30 12.44
CA VAL A 277 23.28 10.59 13.66
C VAL A 277 24.20 11.05 14.79
N SER A 278 23.77 12.06 15.54
CA SER A 278 24.40 12.47 16.79
C SER A 278 23.44 12.23 17.95
N ILE A 279 23.93 11.59 19.02
CA ILE A 279 23.11 11.28 20.19
C ILE A 279 23.23 12.42 21.19
N GLY A 280 22.11 13.06 21.50
CA GLY A 280 22.07 14.22 22.40
C GLY A 280 20.67 14.47 22.96
N SER A 281 20.44 15.71 23.39
CA SER A 281 19.13 16.18 23.85
C SER A 281 18.50 17.05 22.77
N PRO A 282 17.68 16.49 21.87
CA PRO A 282 16.94 17.30 20.91
C PRO A 282 15.98 18.25 21.65
N ASP A 283 15.64 19.36 21.02
CA ASP A 283 14.63 20.28 21.55
C ASP A 283 13.31 19.52 21.73
N ALA A 284 12.73 19.58 22.93
CA ALA A 284 11.60 18.75 23.32
C ALA A 284 10.31 19.55 23.47
N ARG A 285 10.26 20.77 22.91
CA ARG A 285 9.08 21.62 22.92
C ARG A 285 8.02 21.06 21.97
N ASP A 286 6.74 21.25 22.29
CA ASP A 286 5.61 20.70 21.49
C ASP A 286 5.58 21.23 20.05
N ASP A 287 6.12 22.42 19.80
CA ASP A 287 6.24 23.06 18.49
C ASP A 287 7.49 22.62 17.70
N THR A 288 8.32 21.75 18.27
CA THR A 288 9.55 21.29 17.61
C THR A 288 9.17 20.54 16.33
N PRO A 289 9.75 20.92 15.17
CA PRO A 289 9.58 20.18 13.92
C PRO A 289 9.90 18.70 14.13
N LYS A 290 9.20 17.81 13.44
CA LYS A 290 9.41 16.36 13.54
C LYS A 290 9.87 15.82 12.21
N SER A 291 10.60 14.72 12.23
CA SER A 291 11.03 14.00 11.03
C SER A 291 10.68 12.53 11.13
N LEU A 292 10.39 11.91 9.98
CA LEU A 292 10.50 10.47 9.85
C LEU A 292 11.98 10.12 9.75
N VAL A 293 12.41 9.14 10.54
CA VAL A 293 13.80 8.72 10.61
C VAL A 293 13.85 7.21 10.49
N SER A 294 14.66 6.69 9.58
CA SER A 294 14.95 5.27 9.49
C SER A 294 16.43 4.98 9.68
N ASN A 295 16.74 3.80 10.20
CA ASN A 295 18.07 3.24 10.03
C ASN A 295 18.29 2.85 8.55
N THR A 296 19.50 2.38 8.24
CA THR A 296 19.87 1.93 6.89
C THR A 296 20.06 0.42 6.80
N SER A 297 19.68 -0.33 7.83
CA SER A 297 19.81 -1.78 7.89
C SER A 297 18.74 -2.45 7.04
N LEU A 298 19.13 -3.33 6.11
CA LEU A 298 18.16 -4.11 5.33
C LEU A 298 17.48 -5.18 6.20
N GLY A 299 18.29 -5.94 6.96
CA GLY A 299 17.82 -7.10 7.73
C GLY A 299 17.03 -6.75 8.98
N ASP A 300 17.23 -5.55 9.54
CA ASP A 300 16.46 -5.02 10.68
C ASP A 300 16.08 -3.57 10.42
N PHE A 301 15.41 -3.32 9.29
CA PHE A 301 14.96 -1.98 8.95
C PHE A 301 13.95 -1.47 9.96
N ARG A 302 14.18 -0.25 10.47
CA ARG A 302 13.34 0.42 11.48
C ARG A 302 13.08 1.87 11.08
N VAL A 303 11.84 2.33 11.27
CA VAL A 303 11.42 3.71 11.03
C VAL A 303 10.58 4.21 12.19
N GLY A 304 10.81 5.45 12.61
CA GLY A 304 9.99 6.11 13.61
C GLY A 304 9.88 7.61 13.35
N VAL A 305 9.14 8.30 14.22
CA VAL A 305 9.08 9.76 14.24
C VAL A 305 9.91 10.27 15.41
N ALA A 306 10.88 11.14 15.13
CA ALA A 306 11.72 11.78 16.12
C ALA A 306 11.60 13.31 16.03
N PRO A 307 11.74 14.04 17.15
CA PRO A 307 11.84 15.50 17.12
C PRO A 307 13.13 15.93 16.42
N GLY A 308 13.06 17.05 15.71
CA GLY A 308 14.17 17.65 14.99
C GLY A 308 14.08 17.55 13.48
N VAL A 309 15.00 18.25 12.83
CA VAL A 309 15.31 18.22 11.40
C VAL A 309 16.83 18.13 11.25
N VAL A 310 17.31 17.80 10.05
CA VAL A 310 18.74 17.80 9.75
C VAL A 310 19.31 19.21 9.93
N ALA A 311 20.40 19.33 10.70
CA ALA A 311 21.12 20.57 10.94
C ALA A 311 22.63 20.30 10.90
N ASN A 312 23.40 21.19 10.26
CA ASN A 312 24.85 21.05 10.10
C ASN A 312 25.31 19.70 9.50
N GLY A 313 24.48 19.09 8.66
CA GLY A 313 24.78 17.79 8.02
C GLY A 313 24.54 16.56 8.91
N GLU A 314 23.95 16.73 10.10
CA GLU A 314 23.67 15.66 11.05
C GLU A 314 22.19 15.68 11.49
N PHE A 315 21.72 14.56 12.03
CA PHE A 315 20.45 14.48 12.76
C PHE A 315 20.70 14.21 14.24
N VAL A 316 20.26 15.13 15.10
CA VAL A 316 20.37 14.96 16.56
C VAL A 316 19.16 14.20 17.07
N MET A 317 19.37 13.10 17.78
CA MET A 317 18.29 12.32 18.40
C MET A 317 18.57 11.96 19.84
N SER A 318 17.51 11.66 20.59
CA SER A 318 17.63 11.16 21.96
C SER A 318 18.24 9.76 21.98
N ALA A 319 18.88 9.39 23.09
CA ALA A 319 19.38 8.02 23.27
C ALA A 319 18.25 6.97 23.23
N ALA A 320 17.04 7.34 23.65
CA ALA A 320 15.87 6.47 23.61
C ALA A 320 15.39 6.21 22.17
N ASP A 321 15.34 7.24 21.32
CA ASP A 321 14.97 7.09 19.91
C ASP A 321 16.06 6.33 19.15
N ALA A 322 17.34 6.59 19.46
CA ALA A 322 18.47 5.86 18.88
C ALA A 322 18.41 4.36 19.19
N ALA A 323 18.13 4.01 20.45
CA ALA A 323 17.94 2.62 20.86
C ALA A 323 16.72 1.98 20.17
N ALA A 324 15.60 2.71 20.03
CA ALA A 324 14.40 2.20 19.38
C ALA A 324 14.57 1.96 17.86
N LEU A 325 15.44 2.74 17.19
CA LEU A 325 15.78 2.59 15.78
C LEU A 325 17.02 1.71 15.54
N ASP A 326 17.64 1.19 16.60
CA ASP A 326 18.89 0.41 16.57
C ASP A 326 20.04 1.14 15.84
N VAL A 327 20.33 2.36 16.27
CA VAL A 327 21.43 3.18 15.74
C VAL A 327 22.32 3.73 16.85
N LYS A 328 23.60 3.90 16.54
CA LYS A 328 24.63 4.47 17.42
C LYS A 328 25.13 5.79 16.86
N ALA A 329 25.77 6.59 17.71
CA ALA A 329 26.38 7.85 17.26
C ALA A 329 27.34 7.62 16.08
N GLY A 330 27.17 8.41 15.01
CA GLY A 330 27.91 8.30 13.76
C GLY A 330 27.26 7.39 12.71
N ASP A 331 26.31 6.54 13.08
CA ASP A 331 25.62 5.68 12.11
C ASP A 331 24.78 6.52 11.13
N PRO A 332 24.68 6.10 9.86
CA PRO A 332 23.84 6.78 8.89
C PRO A 332 22.36 6.52 9.20
N VAL A 333 21.55 7.57 9.09
CA VAL A 333 20.09 7.51 9.14
C VAL A 333 19.49 8.22 7.93
N ARG A 334 18.36 7.73 7.44
CA ARG A 334 17.57 8.45 6.42
C ARG A 334 16.51 9.29 7.11
N VAL A 335 16.43 10.56 6.75
CA VAL A 335 15.58 11.55 7.40
C VAL A 335 14.67 12.22 6.38
N LEU A 336 13.37 12.28 6.67
CA LEU A 336 12.37 13.04 5.92
C LEU A 336 11.64 14.00 6.86
N PRO A 337 11.79 15.33 6.69
CA PRO A 337 11.04 16.32 7.46
C PRO A 337 9.52 16.16 7.27
N LEU A 338 8.79 16.09 8.39
CA LEU A 338 7.33 16.13 8.38
C LEU A 338 6.87 17.57 8.24
N LYS A 339 5.91 17.81 7.35
CA LYS A 339 5.26 19.12 7.23
C LYS A 339 4.49 19.39 8.53
N VAL A 340 4.73 20.54 9.15
CA VAL A 340 3.89 21.05 10.24
C VAL A 340 2.48 21.21 9.66
N LYS A 341 1.47 20.61 10.28
CA LYS A 341 0.08 20.90 9.92
C LYS A 341 -0.14 22.38 10.22
N GLN A 342 -0.33 23.19 9.18
CA GLN A 342 -0.98 24.49 9.35
C GLN A 342 -2.42 24.16 9.78
N GLY A 343 -2.83 24.73 10.91
CA GLY A 343 -4.10 24.44 11.59
C GLY A 343 -5.32 24.77 10.75
#